data_AF-A0A0W1A0K9-F1
#
_entry.id   AF-A0A0W1A0K9-F1
#
_cell.length_a   1.000
_cell.length_b   1.000
_cell.length_c   1.000
_cell.angle_alpha   90.00
_cell.angle_beta   90.00
_cell.angle_gamma   90.00
#
_symmetry.space_group_name_H-M   'P 1'
#
loop_
_entity.id
_entity.type
_entity.pdbx_description
1 polymer ?
#
loop_
_entity_poly.entity_id
_entity_poly.type
_entity_poly.pdbx_seq_one_letter_code
_entity_poly.pdbx_strand_id
1 'polypeptide(L)'
;MLKKYIRSTIIVMIQVILPVLLLLMIAPQLLQFSHEFNQASNFFITHKIGFLIIHIIFYLALFGLWRRIIYFYVKRSNIEITAEQVQTALKAKWYLLVAMAFFELMVWWK
;
A
#
# COMPACT_ATOMS: atom_id res chain seq x y z
N MET A 1 -18.01 37.61 -20.50
CA MET A 1 -18.05 36.13 -20.46
C MET A 1 -16.87 35.45 -21.14
N LEU A 2 -16.38 35.95 -22.29
CA LEU A 2 -15.26 35.38 -23.06
C LEU A 2 -14.00 35.04 -22.21
N LYS A 3 -13.56 35.93 -21.31
CA LYS A 3 -12.42 35.68 -20.42
C LYS A 3 -12.62 34.48 -19.48
N LYS A 4 -13.86 34.22 -19.03
CA LYS A 4 -14.21 33.09 -18.17
C LYS A 4 -14.21 31.79 -18.96
N TYR A 5 -14.70 31.80 -20.19
CA TYR A 5 -14.63 30.66 -21.11
C TYR A 5 -13.19 30.33 -21.49
N ILE A 6 -12.37 31.32 -21.87
CA ILE A 6 -10.95 31.11 -22.20
C ILE A 6 -10.19 30.52 -21.01
N ARG A 7 -10.38 31.05 -19.80
CA ARG A 7 -9.77 30.50 -18.59
C ARG A 7 -10.21 29.06 -18.33
N SER A 8 -11.50 28.75 -18.50
CA SER A 8 -12.03 27.40 -18.32
C SER A 8 -11.47 26.43 -19.35
N THR A 9 -11.38 26.84 -20.62
CA THR A 9 -10.82 26.02 -21.69
C THR A 9 -9.35 25.72 -21.44
N ILE A 10 -8.54 26.71 -21.03
CA ILE A 10 -7.12 26.50 -20.70
C ILE A 10 -6.97 25.50 -19.55
N ILE A 11 -7.79 25.60 -18.50
CA ILE A 11 -7.73 24.67 -17.36
C ILE A 11 -8.03 23.23 -17.81
N VAL A 12 -9.11 23.03 -18.57
CA VAL A 12 -9.47 21.69 -19.08
C VAL A 12 -8.39 21.16 -20.02
N MET A 13 -7.82 22.02 -20.87
CA MET A 13 -6.76 21.65 -21.79
C MET A 13 -5.49 21.21 -21.03
N ILE A 14 -5.10 21.93 -19.97
CA ILE A 14 -3.98 21.56 -19.11
C ILE A 14 -4.27 20.24 -18.38
N GLN A 15 -5.48 20.05 -17.85
CA GLN A 15 -5.87 18.82 -17.16
C GLN A 15 -5.79 17.58 -18.05
N VAL A 16 -5.90 17.74 -19.37
CA VAL A 16 -5.78 16.62 -20.33
C VAL A 16 -4.36 16.50 -20.90
N ILE A 17 -3.74 17.61 -21.29
CA ILE A 17 -2.42 17.61 -21.93
C ILE A 17 -1.30 17.30 -20.92
N LEU A 18 -1.39 17.84 -19.70
CA LEU A 18 -0.33 17.69 -18.71
C LEU A 18 -0.14 16.22 -18.28
N PRO A 19 -1.20 15.43 -17.98
CA PRO A 19 -1.04 14.00 -17.69
C PRO A 19 -0.49 13.22 -18.89
N VAL A 20 -0.91 13.55 -20.12
CA VAL A 20 -0.41 12.88 -21.33
C VAL A 20 1.08 13.15 -21.53
N LEU A 21 1.52 14.40 -21.38
CA LEU A 21 2.95 14.74 -21.45
C LEU A 21 3.75 14.07 -20.35
N LEU A 22 3.23 14.05 -19.11
CA LEU A 22 3.85 13.32 -18.00
C LEU A 22 4.02 11.83 -18.31
N LEU A 23 2.97 11.18 -18.82
CA LEU A 23 3.03 9.79 -19.26
C LEU A 23 4.06 9.59 -20.36
N LEU A 24 4.13 10.51 -21.33
CA LEU A 24 5.08 10.44 -22.44
C LEU A 24 6.55 10.61 -21.99
N MET A 25 6.78 11.35 -20.91
CA MET A 25 8.10 11.51 -20.30
C MET A 25 8.48 10.32 -19.41
N ILE A 26 7.52 9.78 -18.65
CA ILE A 26 7.76 8.69 -17.70
C ILE A 26 7.86 7.33 -18.42
N ALA A 27 7.07 7.09 -19.46
CA ALA A 27 7.06 5.84 -20.21
C ALA A 27 8.44 5.40 -20.73
N PRO A 28 9.25 6.24 -21.41
CA PRO A 28 10.57 5.82 -21.86
C PRO A 28 11.54 5.58 -20.69
N GLN A 29 11.41 6.31 -19.58
CA GLN A 29 12.21 6.06 -18.38
C GLN A 29 11.86 4.70 -17.76
N LEU A 30 10.58 4.35 -17.67
CA LEU A 30 10.14 3.03 -17.22
C LEU A 30 10.64 1.91 -18.15
N LEU A 31 10.64 2.14 -19.46
CA LEU A 31 11.14 1.18 -20.45
C LEU A 31 12.67 1.02 -20.39
N GLN A 32 13.43 2.06 -20.03
CA GLN A 32 14.88 1.95 -19.81
C GLN A 32 15.22 1.00 -18.66
N PHE A 33 14.37 0.97 -17.62
CA PHE A 33 14.51 0.02 -16.51
C PHE A 33 13.79 -1.31 -16.75
N SER A 34 13.25 -1.56 -17.95
CA SER A 34 12.48 -2.79 -18.24
C SER A 34 13.28 -4.07 -18.01
N HIS A 35 14.60 -4.04 -18.26
CA HIS A 35 15.47 -5.19 -18.01
C HIS A 35 15.60 -5.49 -16.52
N GLU A 36 15.90 -4.47 -15.71
CA GLU A 36 15.96 -4.57 -14.25
C GLU A 36 14.61 -4.98 -13.65
N PHE A 37 13.51 -4.40 -14.15
CA PHE A 37 12.16 -4.78 -13.74
C PHE A 37 11.83 -6.22 -14.10
N ASN A 38 12.24 -6.70 -15.28
CA ASN A 38 12.06 -8.10 -15.66
C ASN A 38 12.92 -9.05 -14.82
N GLN A 39 14.15 -8.67 -14.50
CA GLN A 39 15.02 -9.48 -13.65
C GLN A 39 14.48 -9.55 -12.22
N ALA A 40 14.03 -8.42 -11.67
CA ALA A 40 13.34 -8.38 -10.37
C ALA A 40 12.05 -9.19 -10.40
N SER A 41 11.22 -9.04 -11.44
CA SER A 41 10.00 -9.83 -11.64
C SER A 41 10.30 -11.33 -11.67
N ASN A 42 11.32 -11.75 -12.43
CA ASN A 42 11.75 -13.14 -12.50
C ASN A 42 12.23 -13.64 -11.13
N PHE A 43 12.99 -12.85 -10.39
CA PHE A 43 13.39 -13.18 -9.03
C PHE A 43 12.18 -13.38 -8.10
N PHE A 44 11.18 -12.49 -8.16
CA PHE A 44 9.93 -12.61 -7.40
C PHE A 44 9.10 -13.83 -7.83
N ILE A 45 9.10 -14.19 -9.12
CA ILE A 45 8.41 -15.38 -9.63
C ILE A 45 9.12 -16.64 -9.13
N THR A 46 10.45 -16.72 -9.24
CA THR A 46 11.25 -17.86 -8.78
C THR A 46 11.12 -18.07 -7.28
N HIS A 47 11.05 -16.99 -6.49
CA HIS A 47 10.95 -17.05 -5.02
C HIS A 47 9.52 -16.83 -4.51
N LYS A 48 8.49 -16.93 -5.37
CA LYS A 48 7.08 -16.63 -5.02
C LYS A 48 6.62 -17.35 -3.76
N ILE A 49 6.97 -18.64 -3.64
CA ILE A 49 6.61 -19.48 -2.49
C ILE A 49 7.33 -19.02 -1.22
N GLY A 50 8.63 -18.70 -1.31
CA GLY A 50 9.41 -18.20 -0.17
C GLY A 50 8.87 -16.86 0.34
N PHE A 51 8.54 -15.95 -0.58
CA PHE A 51 7.89 -14.68 -0.25
C PHE A 51 6.52 -14.89 0.40
N LEU A 52 5.70 -15.81 -0.11
CA LEU A 52 4.40 -16.13 0.47
C LEU A 52 4.55 -16.65 1.91
N ILE A 53 5.47 -17.60 2.13
CA ILE A 53 5.74 -18.17 3.46
C ILE A 53 6.20 -17.06 4.42
N ILE A 54 7.17 -16.25 4.03
CA ILE A 54 7.66 -15.13 4.86
C ILE A 54 6.52 -14.14 5.15
N HIS A 55 5.67 -13.84 4.17
CA HIS A 55 4.55 -12.93 4.31
C HIS A 55 3.51 -13.46 5.32
N ILE A 56 3.14 -14.74 5.22
CA ILE A 56 2.24 -15.41 6.16
C ILE A 56 2.85 -15.41 7.57
N ILE A 57 4.12 -15.80 7.70
CA ILE A 57 4.83 -15.81 8.99
C ILE A 57 4.87 -14.41 9.59
N PHE A 58 5.12 -13.38 8.78
CA PHE A 58 5.14 -11.99 9.22
C PHE A 58 3.78 -11.57 9.78
N TYR A 59 2.68 -11.85 9.08
CA TYR A 59 1.34 -11.53 9.54
C TYR A 59 0.94 -12.31 10.80
N LEU A 60 1.29 -13.60 10.88
CA LEU A 60 1.06 -14.41 12.08
C LEU A 60 1.85 -13.92 13.29
N ALA A 61 3.12 -13.58 13.09
CA ALA A 61 3.96 -13.00 14.13
C ALA A 61 3.40 -11.66 14.61
N LEU A 62 2.98 -10.78 13.69
CA LEU A 62 2.38 -9.50 14.02
C LEU A 62 1.05 -9.69 14.76
N PHE A 63 0.21 -10.64 14.33
CA PHE A 63 -1.06 -10.96 14.98
C PHE A 63 -0.87 -11.48 16.42
N GLY A 64 0.10 -12.37 16.63
CA GLY A 64 0.44 -12.88 17.96
C GLY A 64 1.05 -11.82 18.87
N LEU A 65 1.94 -10.98 18.31
CA LEU A 65 2.58 -9.89 19.05
C LEU A 65 1.67 -8.69 19.28
N TRP A 66 0.57 -8.56 18.53
CA TRP A 66 -0.33 -7.39 18.57
C TRP A 66 -0.75 -7.02 19.99
N ARG A 67 -1.19 -8.01 20.77
CA ARG A 67 -1.60 -7.78 22.17
C ARG A 67 -0.45 -7.22 23.01
N ARG A 68 0.76 -7.76 22.84
CA ARG A 68 1.96 -7.32 23.56
C ARG A 68 2.37 -5.90 23.16
N ILE A 69 2.26 -5.57 21.88
CA ILE A 69 2.51 -4.23 21.34
C ILE A 69 1.55 -3.23 21.97
N ILE A 70 0.23 -3.49 21.92
CA ILE A 70 -0.77 -2.59 22.50
C ILE A 70 -0.53 -2.37 24.00
N TYR A 71 -0.32 -3.42 24.79
CA TYR A 71 -0.05 -3.24 26.23
C TYR A 71 1.27 -2.52 26.51
N PHE A 72 2.30 -2.75 25.70
CA PHE A 72 3.57 -2.02 25.82
C PHE A 72 3.37 -0.52 25.60
N TYR A 73 2.62 -0.14 24.56
CA TYR A 73 2.30 1.27 24.29
C TYR A 73 1.38 1.87 25.36
N VAL A 74 0.37 1.14 25.82
CA VAL A 74 -0.52 1.60 26.89
C VAL A 74 0.27 1.83 28.18
N LYS A 75 1.16 0.91 28.55
CA LYS A 75 2.02 1.06 29.74
C LYS A 75 3.01 2.22 29.64
N ARG A 76 3.48 2.55 28.43
CA ARG A 76 4.41 3.65 28.19
C ARG A 76 3.70 5.00 28.01
N SER A 77 2.42 4.97 27.70
CA SER A 77 1.60 6.17 27.57
C SER A 77 1.39 6.80 28.95
N ASN A 78 1.68 8.09 29.07
CA ASN A 78 1.33 8.90 30.25
C ASN A 78 -0.13 9.42 30.17
N ILE A 79 -0.89 8.97 29.18
CA ILE A 79 -2.29 9.37 28.96
C ILE A 79 -3.20 8.28 29.52
N GLU A 80 -4.28 8.67 30.19
CA GLU A 80 -5.36 7.75 30.55
C GLU A 80 -6.03 7.20 29.29
N ILE A 81 -5.76 5.93 28.99
CA ILE A 81 -6.41 5.19 27.90
C ILE A 81 -7.55 4.39 28.52
N THR A 82 -8.77 4.62 28.06
CA THR A 82 -9.95 3.91 28.57
C THR A 82 -9.95 2.46 28.11
N ALA A 83 -10.63 1.59 28.87
CA ALA A 83 -10.74 0.16 28.55
C ALA A 83 -11.36 -0.07 27.16
N GLU A 84 -12.29 0.79 26.73
CA GLU A 84 -12.94 0.72 25.41
C GLU A 84 -11.96 0.98 24.26
N GLN A 85 -11.04 1.94 24.43
CA GLN A 85 -10.01 2.24 23.43
C GLN A 85 -9.01 1.09 23.30
N VAL A 86 -8.60 0.48 24.42
CA VAL A 86 -7.74 -0.71 24.41
C VAL A 86 -8.44 -1.87 23.71
N GLN A 87 -9.73 -2.10 23.99
CA GLN A 87 -10.48 -3.16 23.33
C GLN A 87 -10.60 -2.92 21.82
N THR A 88 -10.83 -1.69 21.39
CA THR A 88 -10.89 -1.32 19.98
C THR A 88 -9.54 -1.55 19.29
N ALA A 89 -8.44 -1.14 19.93
CA ALA A 89 -7.10 -1.38 19.43
C ALA A 89 -6.77 -2.88 19.34
N LEU A 90 -7.23 -3.71 20.29
CA LEU A 90 -7.05 -5.16 20.24
C LEU A 90 -7.88 -5.82 19.13
N LYS A 91 -9.06 -5.28 18.80
CA LYS A 91 -9.86 -5.75 17.66
C LYS A 91 -9.20 -5.45 16.31
N ALA A 92 -8.33 -4.44 16.24
CA ALA A 92 -7.65 -4.08 15.00
C ALA A 92 -6.75 -5.20 14.43
N LYS A 93 -6.40 -6.21 15.24
CA LYS A 93 -5.71 -7.42 14.77
C LYS A 93 -6.43 -8.13 13.62
N TRP A 94 -7.76 -8.02 13.54
CA TRP A 94 -8.54 -8.63 12.47
C TRP A 94 -8.31 -7.95 11.12
N TYR A 95 -8.02 -6.65 11.12
CA TYR A 95 -7.64 -5.95 9.89
C TYR A 95 -6.33 -6.47 9.30
N LEU A 96 -5.42 -6.98 10.14
CA LEU A 96 -4.19 -7.63 9.67
C LEU A 96 -4.51 -8.89 8.87
N LEU A 97 -5.46 -9.71 9.33
CA LEU A 97 -5.87 -10.91 8.60
C LEU A 97 -6.60 -10.57 7.30
N VAL A 98 -7.42 -9.51 7.30
CA VAL A 98 -8.08 -9.03 6.08
C VAL A 98 -7.04 -8.51 5.08
N ALA A 99 -6.04 -7.75 5.54
CA ALA A 99 -4.96 -7.26 4.69
C ALA A 99 -4.14 -8.43 4.10
N MET A 100 -3.80 -9.43 4.92
CA MET A 100 -3.15 -10.66 4.47
C MET A 100 -3.96 -11.34 3.36
N ALA A 101 -5.25 -11.62 3.59
CA ALA A 101 -6.11 -12.25 2.61
C ALA A 101 -6.24 -11.43 1.31
N PHE A 102 -6.32 -10.10 1.43
CA PHE A 102 -6.37 -9.19 0.28
C PHE A 102 -5.09 -9.29 -0.57
N PHE A 103 -3.92 -9.25 0.05
CA PHE A 103 -2.65 -9.38 -0.66
C PHE A 103 -2.47 -10.77 -1.27
N GLU A 104 -2.89 -11.84 -0.58
CA GLU A 104 -2.87 -13.20 -1.13
C GLU A 104 -3.78 -13.32 -2.36
N LEU A 105 -5.01 -12.79 -2.29
CA LEU A 105 -5.93 -12.74 -3.42
C LEU A 105 -5.34 -11.97 -4.61
N MET A 106 -4.70 -10.83 -4.36
CA MET A 106 -4.05 -10.04 -5.41
C MET A 106 -2.89 -10.79 -6.09
N VAL A 107 -2.17 -11.64 -5.33
CA VAL A 107 -1.06 -12.47 -5.85
C VAL A 107 -1.57 -13.72 -6.60
N TRP A 108 -2.76 -14.21 -6.24
CA TRP A 108 -3.43 -15.34 -6.89
C TRP A 108 -4.25 -14.91 -8.11
N TRP A 109 -4.68 -13.66 -8.20
CA TRP A 109 -5.41 -13.11 -9.35
C TRP A 109 -4.50 -12.81 -10.55
N LYS A 110 -3.48 -13.65 -10.76
CA LYS A 110 -2.59 -13.63 -11.91
C LYS A 110 -2.99 -14.70 -12.92
#